data_AF-R5LV78-F1
#
_entry.id   AF-R5LV78-F1
#
_cell.length_a   1.000
_cell.length_b   1.000
_cell.length_c   1.000
_cell.angle_alpha   90.00
_cell.angle_beta   90.00
_cell.angle_gamma   90.00
#
_symmetry.space_group_name_H-M   'P 1'
#
loop_
_entity.id
_entity.type
_entity.pdbx_description
1 polymer ?
#
loop_
_entity_poly.entity_id
_entity_poly.type
_entity_poly.pdbx_seq_one_letter_code
_entity_poly.pdbx_strand_id
1 'polypeptide(L)'
;MKNKILLTLLLGIVVIFCSGQSFLVKYPKLTGRNLGEFFKDWEIYSDSVSSCNIIKDSILSDVVMREFAAFNDENKRQNSITSQYIVFPQTIEVERYYLDVDTIMAESSQGFPSYIPDMKREQYSVDTITPAVPRGGLYLTPGIRKVLSEFAGGLKKENVITKINKSNVKKLKKYIPVAYGHWGGYWWFVSFPIINGICYSDNLIAIMRRTSWCTGNVIWYVKENGKFVRRQQPVSVWIE
;
A
#
# COMPACT_ATOMS: atom_id res chain seq x y z
N MET A 1 -33.98 4.40 -33.43
CA MET A 1 -32.89 3.44 -33.14
C MET A 1 -31.58 4.08 -32.65
N LYS A 2 -31.30 5.37 -32.90
CA LYS A 2 -30.07 6.06 -32.43
C LYS A 2 -29.96 6.24 -30.90
N ASN A 3 -31.08 6.36 -30.18
CA ASN A 3 -31.05 6.58 -28.71
C ASN A 3 -30.84 5.31 -27.87
N LYS A 4 -31.08 4.12 -28.42
CA LYS A 4 -30.82 2.86 -27.70
C LYS A 4 -29.34 2.50 -27.70
N ILE A 5 -28.61 2.81 -28.78
CA ILE A 5 -27.17 2.52 -28.90
C ILE A 5 -26.35 3.39 -27.94
N LEU A 6 -26.74 4.65 -27.73
CA LEU A 6 -26.04 5.56 -26.82
C LEU A 6 -26.18 5.11 -25.35
N LEU A 7 -27.34 4.56 -24.96
CA LEU A 7 -27.58 4.08 -23.60
C LEU A 7 -26.80 2.78 -23.31
N THR A 8 -26.67 1.88 -24.29
CA THR A 8 -25.86 0.66 -24.15
C THR A 8 -24.36 0.97 -24.07
N LEU A 9 -23.89 2.01 -24.78
CA LEU A 9 -22.51 2.47 -24.68
C LEU A 9 -22.21 3.16 -23.34
N LEU A 10 -23.17 3.93 -22.79
CA LEU A 10 -23.01 4.56 -21.48
C LEU A 10 -23.01 3.51 -20.33
N LEU A 11 -23.82 2.46 -20.44
CA LEU A 11 -23.78 1.33 -19.51
C LEU A 11 -22.49 0.49 -19.65
N GLY A 12 -21.89 0.42 -20.83
CA GLY A 12 -20.60 -0.24 -21.06
C GLY A 12 -19.40 0.49 -20.43
N ILE A 13 -19.48 1.82 -20.29
CA ILE A 13 -18.38 2.64 -19.75
C ILE A 13 -18.45 2.73 -18.22
N VAL A 14 -19.64 2.66 -17.61
CA VAL A 14 -19.78 2.63 -16.14
C VAL A 14 -19.30 1.31 -15.54
N VAL A 15 -19.28 0.21 -16.30
CA VAL A 15 -18.70 -1.08 -15.84
C VAL A 15 -17.17 -1.04 -15.76
N ILE A 16 -16.50 -0.14 -16.48
CA ILE A 16 -15.03 -0.06 -16.51
C ILE A 16 -14.47 0.73 -15.32
N PHE A 17 -15.30 1.54 -14.63
CA PHE A 17 -14.84 2.37 -13.50
C PHE A 17 -15.52 2.08 -12.15
N CYS A 18 -16.46 1.14 -12.05
CA CYS A 18 -17.20 0.87 -10.80
C CYS A 18 -17.16 -0.55 -10.22
N SER A 19 -16.36 -1.51 -10.72
CA SER A 19 -16.41 -2.87 -10.13
C SER A 19 -15.13 -3.71 -10.22
N GLY A 20 -13.96 -3.12 -9.95
CA GLY A 20 -12.72 -3.90 -9.87
C GLY A 20 -12.80 -5.07 -8.88
N GLN A 21 -13.55 -4.92 -7.78
CA GLN A 21 -13.71 -5.96 -6.74
C GLN A 21 -15.03 -6.74 -6.85
N SER A 22 -15.61 -6.87 -8.03
CA SER A 22 -16.86 -7.64 -8.24
C SER A 22 -16.79 -9.07 -7.67
N PHE A 23 -15.60 -9.67 -7.64
CA PHE A 23 -15.37 -10.99 -7.07
C PHE A 23 -15.78 -11.10 -5.60
N LEU A 24 -15.75 -10.00 -4.82
CA LEU A 24 -16.17 -10.01 -3.42
C LEU A 24 -17.62 -10.42 -3.23
N VAL A 25 -18.48 -10.20 -4.23
CA VAL A 25 -19.90 -10.63 -4.19
C VAL A 25 -20.03 -12.16 -4.12
N LYS A 26 -19.05 -12.91 -4.64
CA LYS A 26 -18.98 -14.38 -4.51
C LYS A 26 -18.69 -14.83 -3.08
N TYR A 27 -18.18 -13.93 -2.24
CA TYR A 27 -17.71 -14.22 -0.88
C TYR A 27 -18.45 -13.37 0.16
N PRO A 28 -19.79 -13.47 0.28
CA PRO A 28 -20.54 -12.76 1.31
C PRO A 28 -20.10 -13.17 2.72
N LYS A 29 -19.50 -14.37 2.86
CA LYS A 29 -18.79 -14.81 4.05
C LYS A 29 -17.60 -15.67 3.66
N LEU A 30 -16.41 -15.27 4.09
CA LEU A 30 -15.20 -16.08 3.90
C LEU A 30 -15.20 -17.26 4.88
N THR A 31 -14.81 -18.42 4.40
CA THR A 31 -14.73 -19.67 5.18
C THR A 31 -13.44 -20.40 4.84
N GLY A 32 -13.07 -21.40 5.64
CA GLY A 32 -11.90 -22.23 5.31
C GLY A 32 -12.02 -22.99 3.99
N ARG A 33 -13.24 -23.21 3.47
CA ARG A 33 -13.49 -24.01 2.25
C ARG A 33 -13.28 -23.19 0.97
N ASN A 34 -13.61 -21.91 0.99
CA ASN A 34 -13.49 -21.01 -0.16
C ASN A 34 -12.25 -20.10 -0.08
N LEU A 35 -11.43 -20.21 0.98
CA LEU A 35 -10.27 -19.36 1.18
C LEU A 35 -9.26 -19.42 0.02
N GLY A 36 -8.97 -20.62 -0.48
CA GLY A 36 -8.03 -20.79 -1.60
C GLY A 36 -8.54 -20.20 -2.91
N GLU A 37 -9.85 -20.26 -3.15
CA GLU A 37 -10.49 -19.66 -4.33
C GLU A 37 -10.48 -18.13 -4.23
N PHE A 38 -10.81 -17.60 -3.04
CA PHE A 38 -10.77 -16.16 -2.75
C PHE A 38 -9.40 -15.54 -3.07
N PHE A 39 -8.30 -16.20 -2.71
CA PHE A 39 -6.95 -15.69 -3.00
C PHE A 39 -6.61 -15.72 -4.50
N LYS A 40 -7.10 -16.71 -5.25
CA LYS A 40 -6.93 -16.74 -6.72
C LYS A 40 -7.72 -15.62 -7.39
N ASP A 41 -8.95 -15.39 -6.97
CA ASP A 41 -9.77 -14.30 -7.48
C ASP A 41 -9.16 -12.93 -7.12
N TRP A 42 -8.58 -12.80 -5.92
CA TRP A 42 -7.85 -11.60 -5.51
C TRP A 42 -6.56 -11.39 -6.32
N GLU A 43 -5.82 -12.45 -6.65
CA GLU A 43 -4.65 -12.39 -7.54
C GLU A 43 -5.05 -11.90 -8.93
N ILE A 44 -6.08 -12.47 -9.54
CA ILE A 44 -6.61 -12.04 -10.84
C ILE A 44 -7.02 -10.56 -10.81
N TYR A 45 -7.71 -10.14 -9.76
CA TYR A 45 -8.05 -8.72 -9.56
C TYR A 45 -6.78 -7.85 -9.50
N SER A 46 -5.78 -8.28 -8.75
CA SER A 46 -4.55 -7.51 -8.55
C SER A 46 -3.74 -7.39 -9.83
N ASP A 47 -3.64 -8.47 -10.61
CA ASP A 47 -2.99 -8.49 -11.92
C ASP A 47 -3.72 -7.57 -12.92
N SER A 48 -5.05 -7.56 -12.89
CA SER A 48 -5.86 -6.65 -13.71
C SER A 48 -5.60 -5.18 -13.34
N VAL A 49 -5.53 -4.84 -12.05
CA VAL A 49 -5.21 -3.48 -11.62
C VAL A 49 -3.78 -3.12 -12.02
N SER A 50 -2.82 -4.02 -11.81
CA SER A 50 -1.40 -3.79 -12.11
C SER A 50 -1.17 -3.55 -13.61
N SER A 51 -1.85 -4.32 -14.47
CA SER A 51 -1.71 -4.19 -15.94
C SER A 51 -2.33 -2.93 -16.53
N CYS A 52 -3.36 -2.37 -15.91
CA CYS A 52 -3.99 -1.12 -16.37
C CYS A 52 -3.30 0.14 -15.84
N ASN A 53 -2.32 -0.01 -14.96
CA ASN A 53 -1.83 1.08 -14.15
C ASN A 53 -0.51 1.63 -14.67
N ILE A 54 -0.52 2.91 -15.05
CA ILE A 54 0.62 3.65 -15.56
C ILE A 54 0.86 4.78 -14.56
N ILE A 55 1.91 4.67 -13.73
CA ILE A 55 2.41 5.85 -13.01
C ILE A 55 2.91 6.81 -14.10
N LYS A 56 2.19 7.91 -14.32
CA LYS A 56 2.53 8.90 -15.35
C LYS A 56 3.87 9.59 -15.08
N ASP A 57 4.25 9.67 -13.81
CA ASP A 57 5.51 10.20 -13.34
C ASP A 57 6.59 9.11 -13.39
N SER A 58 7.44 9.16 -14.41
CA SER A 58 8.50 8.16 -14.61
C SER A 58 9.52 8.12 -13.47
N ILE A 59 9.79 9.27 -12.83
CA ILE A 59 10.72 9.35 -11.70
C ILE A 59 10.15 8.59 -10.52
N LEU A 60 8.88 8.84 -10.17
CA LEU A 60 8.23 8.09 -9.09
C LEU A 60 8.07 6.62 -9.42
N SER A 61 7.78 6.28 -10.69
CA SER A 61 7.72 4.89 -11.13
C SER A 61 9.04 4.17 -10.86
N ASP A 62 10.17 4.77 -11.25
CA ASP A 62 11.50 4.18 -11.04
C ASP A 62 11.87 4.04 -9.55
N VAL A 63 11.55 5.06 -8.74
CA VAL A 63 11.80 5.04 -7.30
C VAL A 63 10.98 3.94 -6.62
N VAL A 64 9.69 3.84 -6.91
CA VAL A 64 8.82 2.81 -6.31
C VAL A 64 9.23 1.40 -6.75
N MET A 65 9.56 1.21 -8.04
CA MET A 65 10.08 -0.08 -8.52
C MET A 65 11.35 -0.48 -7.78
N ARG A 66 12.27 0.47 -7.55
CA ARG A 66 13.51 0.21 -6.79
C ARG A 66 13.23 -0.19 -5.35
N GLU A 67 12.29 0.47 -4.68
CA GLU A 67 11.90 0.11 -3.32
C GLU A 67 11.21 -1.26 -3.23
N PHE A 68 10.39 -1.62 -4.23
CA PHE A 68 9.79 -2.97 -4.31
C PHE A 68 10.84 -4.06 -4.58
N ALA A 69 11.87 -3.76 -5.37
CA ALA A 69 13.00 -4.66 -5.55
C ALA A 69 13.77 -4.84 -4.22
N ALA A 70 14.07 -3.74 -3.52
CA ALA A 70 14.74 -3.77 -2.22
C ALA A 70 13.94 -4.56 -1.18
N PHE A 71 12.61 -4.39 -1.15
CA PHE A 71 11.70 -5.17 -0.30
C PHE A 71 11.85 -6.68 -0.52
N ASN A 72 11.89 -7.12 -1.77
CA ASN A 72 12.03 -8.53 -2.10
C ASN A 72 13.38 -9.10 -1.62
N ASP A 73 14.45 -8.32 -1.76
CA ASP A 73 15.78 -8.72 -1.31
C ASP A 73 15.89 -8.78 0.21
N GLU A 74 15.34 -7.78 0.91
CA GLU A 74 15.28 -7.75 2.38
C GLU A 74 14.53 -8.97 2.93
N ASN A 75 13.36 -9.29 2.37
CA ASN A 75 12.54 -10.42 2.83
C ASN A 75 13.16 -11.79 2.49
N LYS A 76 13.81 -11.93 1.33
CA LYS A 76 14.54 -13.17 0.97
C LYS A 76 15.69 -13.45 1.93
N ARG A 77 16.47 -12.42 2.31
CA ARG A 77 17.59 -12.59 3.23
C ARG A 77 17.14 -13.00 4.63
N GLN A 78 15.98 -12.52 5.07
CA GLN A 78 15.49 -12.74 6.43
C GLN A 78 14.57 -13.96 6.56
N ASN A 79 14.20 -14.63 5.45
CA ASN A 79 13.14 -15.66 5.42
C ASN A 79 11.86 -15.20 6.17
N SER A 80 11.58 -13.91 6.15
CA SER A 80 10.59 -13.25 7.02
C SER A 80 9.15 -13.49 6.55
N ILE A 81 8.95 -13.71 5.25
CA ILE A 81 7.64 -14.00 4.67
C ILE A 81 7.65 -15.39 4.06
N THR A 82 6.93 -16.30 4.70
CA THR A 82 6.71 -17.69 4.23
C THR A 82 5.32 -17.89 3.62
N SER A 83 4.52 -16.83 3.59
CA SER A 83 3.18 -16.81 3.01
C SER A 83 3.23 -16.86 1.48
N GLN A 84 2.19 -17.43 0.87
CA GLN A 84 2.10 -17.57 -0.60
C GLN A 84 2.11 -16.24 -1.36
N TYR A 85 1.54 -15.19 -0.76
CA TYR A 85 1.32 -13.89 -1.36
C TYR A 85 1.91 -12.76 -0.53
N ILE A 86 2.26 -11.67 -1.21
CA ILE A 86 2.70 -10.41 -0.61
C ILE A 86 1.59 -9.39 -0.81
N VAL A 87 1.27 -8.60 0.22
CA VAL A 87 0.13 -7.68 0.18
C VAL A 87 0.60 -6.24 0.28
N PHE A 88 0.18 -5.43 -0.68
CA PHE A 88 0.50 -4.01 -0.80
C PHE A 88 -0.77 -3.16 -0.63
N PRO A 89 -0.67 -1.90 -0.19
CA PRO A 89 -1.78 -0.96 -0.33
C PRO A 89 -2.11 -0.77 -1.82
N GLN A 90 -3.40 -0.60 -2.16
CA GLN A 90 -3.81 -0.32 -3.54
C GLN A 90 -3.27 1.02 -4.05
N THR A 91 -3.20 2.01 -3.18
CA THR A 91 -2.74 3.37 -3.50
C THR A 91 -1.72 3.83 -2.47
N ILE A 92 -0.76 4.62 -2.92
CA ILE A 92 0.21 5.32 -2.09
C ILE A 92 -0.06 6.81 -2.27
N GLU A 93 -0.17 7.53 -1.16
CA GLU A 93 -0.29 8.98 -1.17
C GLU A 93 1.06 9.62 -1.50
N VAL A 94 1.03 10.63 -2.37
CA VAL A 94 2.19 11.43 -2.76
C VAL A 94 1.90 12.89 -2.45
N GLU A 95 2.69 13.45 -1.54
CA GLU A 95 2.72 14.87 -1.29
C GLU A 95 3.81 15.52 -2.16
N ARG A 96 3.45 16.49 -2.99
CA ARG A 96 4.38 17.19 -3.88
C ARG A 96 4.58 18.63 -3.42
N TYR A 97 5.81 18.93 -3.06
CA TYR A 97 6.28 20.21 -2.56
C TYR A 97 7.12 20.90 -3.64
N TYR A 98 6.72 22.10 -4.04
CA TYR A 98 7.41 22.87 -5.09
C TYR A 98 8.53 23.73 -4.47
N LEU A 99 9.52 23.07 -3.88
CA LEU A 99 10.66 23.70 -3.20
C LEU A 99 11.91 22.83 -3.26
N ASP A 100 13.07 23.45 -3.04
CA ASP A 100 14.31 22.75 -2.71
C ASP A 100 14.41 22.56 -1.19
N VAL A 101 14.66 21.32 -0.76
CA VAL A 101 14.86 20.96 0.65
C VAL A 101 16.33 21.14 1.03
N ASP A 102 16.59 21.86 2.12
CA ASP A 102 17.90 21.80 2.79
C ASP A 102 18.07 20.44 3.45
N THR A 103 18.78 19.55 2.77
CA THR A 103 18.97 18.16 3.22
C THR A 103 19.76 18.05 4.51
N ILE A 104 20.67 18.99 4.81
CA ILE A 104 21.48 18.96 6.05
C ILE A 104 20.57 19.27 7.24
N MET A 105 19.80 20.35 7.13
CA MET A 105 18.87 20.74 8.18
C MET A 105 17.74 19.73 8.34
N ALA A 106 17.20 19.20 7.23
CA ALA A 106 16.16 18.19 7.27
C ALA A 106 16.61 16.89 7.96
N GLU A 107 17.85 16.46 7.75
CA GLU A 107 18.39 15.25 8.38
C GLU A 107 18.51 15.44 9.90
N SER A 108 18.98 16.60 10.34
CA SER A 108 19.04 16.96 11.76
C SER A 108 17.67 17.11 12.43
N SER A 109 16.58 17.19 11.66
CA SER A 109 15.21 17.48 12.13
C SER A 109 14.22 16.33 11.86
N GLN A 110 14.65 15.09 12.08
CA GLN A 110 13.84 13.85 11.91
C GLN A 110 13.44 13.52 10.46
N GLY A 111 13.99 14.23 9.48
CA GLY A 111 13.76 14.01 8.06
C GLY A 111 12.65 14.86 7.45
N PHE A 112 12.40 14.63 6.17
CA PHE A 112 11.31 15.25 5.40
C PHE A 112 10.11 14.29 5.36
N PRO A 113 8.86 14.76 5.58
CA PRO A 113 8.41 16.15 5.63
C PRO A 113 8.42 16.79 7.03
N SER A 114 8.86 16.11 8.09
CA SER A 114 8.81 16.66 9.47
C SER A 114 9.54 18.00 9.63
N TYR A 115 10.58 18.24 8.83
CA TYR A 115 11.34 19.50 8.78
C TYR A 115 10.68 20.63 7.97
N ILE A 116 9.56 20.40 7.28
CA ILE A 116 9.00 21.44 6.39
C ILE A 116 8.60 22.67 7.22
N PRO A 117 9.08 23.88 6.89
CA PRO A 117 8.63 25.11 7.54
C PRO A 117 7.10 25.23 7.41
N ASP A 118 6.39 25.64 8.47
CA ASP A 118 4.92 25.68 8.55
C ASP A 118 4.23 25.99 7.21
N MET A 119 3.92 24.93 6.45
CA MET A 119 3.31 25.01 5.13
C MET A 119 1.85 24.65 5.27
N LYS A 120 0.99 25.53 4.75
CA LYS A 120 -0.44 25.26 4.66
C LYS A 120 -0.71 24.25 3.53
N ARG A 121 -1.81 23.52 3.65
CA ARG A 121 -2.21 22.49 2.68
C ARG A 121 -2.34 23.03 1.25
N GLU A 122 -2.56 24.33 1.06
CA GLU A 122 -2.65 24.94 -0.26
C GLU A 122 -1.27 25.15 -0.95
N GLN A 123 -0.17 24.97 -0.22
CA GLN A 123 1.20 25.21 -0.70
C GLN A 123 1.88 23.95 -1.27
N TYR A 124 1.21 22.80 -1.20
CA TYR A 124 1.65 21.54 -1.78
C TYR A 124 0.45 20.80 -2.36
N SER A 125 0.68 19.88 -3.29
CA SER A 125 -0.40 19.06 -3.86
C SER A 125 -0.34 17.65 -3.29
N VAL A 126 -1.50 17.06 -3.01
CA VAL A 126 -1.61 15.66 -2.64
C VAL A 126 -2.28 14.90 -3.78
N ASP A 127 -1.61 13.87 -4.28
CA ASP A 127 -2.18 12.92 -5.22
C ASP A 127 -1.98 11.48 -4.72
N THR A 128 -2.50 10.52 -5.48
CA THR A 128 -2.30 9.10 -5.20
C THR A 128 -1.80 8.38 -6.43
N ILE A 129 -0.82 7.52 -6.24
CA ILE A 129 -0.38 6.56 -7.25
C ILE A 129 -0.85 5.16 -6.88
N THR A 130 -1.25 4.37 -7.87
CA THR A 130 -1.23 2.91 -7.74
C THR A 130 0.14 2.48 -8.28
N PRO A 131 0.90 1.62 -7.60
CA PRO A 131 2.18 1.12 -8.12
C PRO A 131 2.04 -0.29 -8.66
N ALA A 132 2.68 -0.61 -9.79
CA ALA A 132 2.70 -1.98 -10.28
C ALA A 132 3.32 -2.93 -9.24
N VAL A 133 2.55 -3.94 -8.80
CA VAL A 133 3.00 -4.91 -7.80
C VAL A 133 3.80 -6.05 -8.46
N PRO A 134 4.81 -6.61 -7.77
CA PRO A 134 5.54 -7.77 -8.26
C PRO A 134 4.65 -9.00 -8.36
N ARG A 135 5.11 -10.04 -9.08
CA ARG A 135 4.41 -11.34 -9.18
C ARG A 135 4.11 -11.89 -7.78
N GLY A 136 2.87 -12.37 -7.58
CA GLY A 136 2.38 -12.81 -6.27
C GLY A 136 2.01 -11.66 -5.32
N GLY A 137 2.01 -10.42 -5.82
CA GLY A 137 1.56 -9.22 -5.13
C GLY A 137 0.05 -9.04 -5.20
N LEU A 138 -0.56 -8.69 -4.08
CA LEU A 138 -2.00 -8.48 -3.92
C LEU A 138 -2.28 -7.06 -3.44
N TYR A 139 -3.25 -6.36 -4.06
CA TYR A 139 -3.68 -5.05 -3.57
C TYR A 139 -4.72 -5.16 -2.47
N LEU A 140 -4.43 -4.61 -1.29
CA LEU A 140 -5.37 -4.50 -0.20
C LEU A 140 -6.24 -3.27 -0.36
N THR A 141 -7.54 -3.51 -0.46
CA THR A 141 -8.57 -2.48 -0.55
C THR A 141 -9.42 -2.48 0.73
N PRO A 142 -10.24 -1.45 0.97
CA PRO A 142 -11.16 -1.43 2.12
C PRO A 142 -12.14 -2.62 2.14
N GLY A 143 -12.67 -3.01 0.97
CA GLY A 143 -13.60 -4.14 0.83
C GLY A 143 -12.94 -5.47 1.19
N ILE A 144 -11.74 -5.72 0.64
CA ILE A 144 -10.97 -6.93 0.93
C ILE A 144 -10.55 -6.98 2.39
N ARG A 145 -10.07 -5.85 2.95
CA ARG A 145 -9.73 -5.74 4.38
C ARG A 145 -10.92 -6.08 5.28
N LYS A 146 -12.13 -5.64 4.91
CA LYS A 146 -13.35 -5.95 5.65
C LYS A 146 -13.60 -7.46 5.68
N VAL A 147 -13.61 -8.11 4.52
CA VAL A 147 -13.83 -9.58 4.40
C VAL A 147 -12.79 -10.37 5.20
N LEU A 148 -11.51 -9.98 5.12
CA LEU A 148 -10.43 -10.61 5.89
C LEU A 148 -10.59 -10.39 7.40
N SER A 149 -10.95 -9.17 7.82
CA SER A 149 -11.16 -8.86 9.24
C SER A 149 -12.35 -9.62 9.82
N GLU A 150 -13.45 -9.73 9.10
CA GLU A 150 -14.62 -10.52 9.50
C GLU A 150 -14.27 -12.00 9.64
N PHE A 151 -13.43 -12.53 8.76
CA PHE A 151 -12.92 -13.90 8.86
C PHE A 151 -12.02 -14.11 10.08
N ALA A 152 -11.16 -13.14 10.38
CA ALA A 152 -10.21 -13.20 11.49
C ALA A 152 -10.86 -12.95 12.87
N GLY A 153 -12.01 -12.25 12.93
CA GLY A 153 -12.60 -11.76 14.18
C GLY A 153 -11.83 -10.57 14.74
N GLY A 154 -11.94 -10.24 16.03
CA GLY A 154 -11.13 -9.14 16.60
C GLY A 154 -11.62 -7.73 16.25
N LEU A 155 -12.78 -7.59 15.59
CA LEU A 155 -13.34 -6.30 15.20
C LEU A 155 -13.98 -5.59 16.40
N LYS A 156 -13.76 -4.27 16.52
CA LYS A 156 -14.47 -3.40 17.47
C LYS A 156 -15.90 -3.16 16.99
N LYS A 157 -16.88 -3.50 17.82
CA LYS A 157 -18.30 -3.21 17.64
C LYS A 157 -18.82 -2.57 18.92
N GLU A 158 -19.40 -1.37 18.84
CA GLU A 158 -20.05 -0.70 19.98
C GLU A 158 -19.14 -0.66 21.24
N ASN A 159 -17.88 -0.26 21.06
CA ASN A 159 -16.83 -0.24 22.09
C ASN A 159 -16.34 -1.60 22.64
N VAL A 160 -16.84 -2.71 22.12
CA VAL A 160 -16.39 -4.07 22.49
C VAL A 160 -15.60 -4.70 21.34
N ILE A 161 -14.42 -5.23 21.62
CA ILE A 161 -13.63 -5.99 20.65
C ILE A 161 -14.13 -7.44 20.64
N THR A 162 -14.62 -7.90 19.50
CA THR A 162 -15.02 -9.31 19.32
C THR A 162 -13.82 -10.25 19.44
N LYS A 163 -14.06 -11.51 19.82
CA LYS A 163 -12.98 -12.48 20.00
C LYS A 163 -12.24 -12.77 18.68
N ILE A 164 -10.91 -12.79 18.73
CA ILE A 164 -10.07 -13.24 17.61
C ILE A 164 -10.25 -14.74 17.36
N ASN A 165 -10.51 -15.12 16.13
CA ASN A 165 -10.53 -16.52 15.70
C ASN A 165 -9.12 -16.99 15.32
N LYS A 166 -8.38 -17.48 16.31
CA LYS A 166 -6.98 -17.96 16.13
C LYS A 166 -6.82 -19.03 15.04
N SER A 167 -7.82 -19.90 14.84
CA SER A 167 -7.79 -20.93 13.80
C SER A 167 -7.86 -20.32 12.39
N ASN A 168 -8.75 -19.34 12.19
CA ASN A 168 -8.86 -18.61 10.94
C ASN A 168 -7.61 -17.76 10.66
N VAL A 169 -7.06 -17.11 11.68
CA VAL A 169 -5.78 -16.38 11.55
C VAL A 169 -4.65 -17.32 11.11
N LYS A 170 -4.55 -18.52 11.70
CA LYS A 170 -3.55 -19.53 11.28
C LYS A 170 -3.74 -19.95 9.82
N LYS A 171 -4.98 -20.03 9.33
CA LYS A 171 -5.27 -20.31 7.91
C LYS A 171 -4.86 -19.15 7.01
N LEU A 172 -5.18 -17.90 7.38
CA LEU A 172 -4.76 -16.71 6.64
C LEU A 172 -3.24 -16.60 6.51
N LYS A 173 -2.49 -16.89 7.58
CA LYS A 173 -1.03 -16.83 7.59
C LYS A 173 -0.34 -17.73 6.55
N LYS A 174 -1.01 -18.76 6.06
CA LYS A 174 -0.51 -19.58 4.94
C LYS A 174 -0.48 -18.80 3.62
N TYR A 175 -1.42 -17.87 3.45
CA TYR A 175 -1.60 -17.12 2.22
C TYR A 175 -0.95 -15.74 2.28
N ILE A 176 -1.10 -15.00 3.39
CA ILE A 176 -0.58 -13.63 3.54
C ILE A 176 -0.02 -13.38 4.95
N PRO A 177 0.83 -12.37 5.15
CA PRO A 177 1.17 -11.88 6.48
C PRO A 177 -0.05 -11.37 7.24
N VAL A 178 -0.09 -11.66 8.54
CA VAL A 178 -1.15 -11.22 9.44
C VAL A 178 -0.56 -10.77 10.77
N ALA A 179 -0.66 -9.48 11.05
CA ALA A 179 -0.31 -8.88 12.33
C ALA A 179 -1.53 -8.20 12.98
N TYR A 180 -1.53 -8.12 14.30
CA TYR A 180 -2.61 -7.52 15.08
C TYR A 180 -2.03 -6.45 15.99
N GLY A 181 -2.57 -5.22 15.89
CA GLY A 181 -2.08 -4.10 16.69
C GLY A 181 -2.42 -4.29 18.18
N HIS A 182 -1.44 -4.06 19.05
CA HIS A 182 -1.62 -4.19 20.51
C HIS A 182 -2.61 -3.16 21.09
N TRP A 183 -2.76 -1.99 20.46
CA TRP A 183 -3.44 -0.82 21.06
C TRP A 183 -4.85 -0.48 20.54
N GLY A 184 -5.47 -1.31 19.70
CA GLY A 184 -6.80 -0.92 19.18
C GLY A 184 -7.57 -1.91 18.35
N GLY A 185 -7.16 -3.17 18.31
CA GLY A 185 -7.98 -4.23 17.71
C GLY A 185 -8.15 -4.16 16.20
N TYR A 186 -7.12 -3.70 15.49
CA TYR A 186 -7.09 -3.66 14.03
C TYR A 186 -6.07 -4.65 13.46
N TRP A 187 -6.45 -5.26 12.35
CA TRP A 187 -5.60 -6.16 11.59
C TRP A 187 -4.73 -5.41 10.60
N TRP A 188 -3.48 -5.85 10.52
CA TRP A 188 -2.54 -5.54 9.47
C TRP A 188 -2.41 -6.77 8.57
N PHE A 189 -2.95 -6.66 7.36
CA PHE A 189 -2.88 -7.68 6.31
C PHE A 189 -1.86 -7.35 5.22
N VAL A 190 -1.13 -6.25 5.39
CA VAL A 190 -0.05 -5.79 4.48
C VAL A 190 1.28 -6.45 4.86
N SER A 191 2.17 -6.59 3.88
CA SER A 191 3.49 -7.19 4.06
C SER A 191 4.55 -6.13 4.36
N PHE A 192 5.13 -6.13 5.56
CA PHE A 192 6.19 -5.17 5.91
C PHE A 192 7.56 -5.56 5.33
N PRO A 193 8.44 -4.59 5.00
CA PRO A 193 8.15 -3.15 5.02
C PRO A 193 7.22 -2.69 3.88
N ILE A 194 6.34 -1.71 4.14
CA ILE A 194 5.49 -1.11 3.11
C ILE A 194 5.79 0.36 2.94
N ILE A 195 5.73 0.87 1.71
CA ILE A 195 5.65 2.30 1.45
C ILE A 195 4.25 2.76 1.90
N ASN A 196 4.20 3.67 2.87
CA ASN A 196 2.94 4.23 3.37
C ASN A 196 2.73 5.69 2.96
N GLY A 197 3.75 6.35 2.40
CA GLY A 197 3.67 7.70 1.87
C GLY A 197 4.94 8.08 1.11
N ILE A 198 4.82 9.05 0.22
CA ILE A 198 5.94 9.63 -0.52
C ILE A 198 5.83 11.14 -0.43
N CYS A 199 6.93 11.81 -0.07
CA CYS A 199 7.03 13.26 -0.16
C CYS A 199 8.05 13.58 -1.26
N TYR A 200 7.63 14.35 -2.26
CA TYR A 200 8.41 14.68 -3.45
C TYR A 200 8.63 16.19 -3.52
N SER A 201 9.89 16.62 -3.47
CA SER A 201 10.36 17.99 -3.70
C SER A 201 11.29 18.11 -4.93
N ASP A 202 11.72 19.32 -5.29
CA ASP A 202 12.50 19.56 -6.52
C ASP A 202 13.89 18.88 -6.52
N ASN A 203 14.48 18.69 -5.33
CA ASN A 203 15.80 18.08 -5.11
C ASN A 203 15.78 16.83 -4.20
N LEU A 204 14.66 16.46 -3.59
CA LEU A 204 14.56 15.32 -2.66
C LEU A 204 13.25 14.55 -2.82
N ILE A 205 13.32 13.22 -2.86
CA ILE A 205 12.16 12.33 -2.66
C ILE A 205 12.37 11.55 -1.37
N ALA A 206 11.43 11.67 -0.44
CA ALA A 206 11.39 10.90 0.80
C ALA A 206 10.36 9.78 0.70
N ILE A 207 10.81 8.54 0.89
CA ILE A 207 9.97 7.36 0.96
C ILE A 207 9.75 7.01 2.43
N MET A 208 8.52 7.21 2.89
CA MET A 208 8.10 6.80 4.22
C MET A 208 7.72 5.32 4.14
N ARG A 209 8.39 4.50 4.95
CA ARG A 209 8.14 3.06 5.02
C ARG A 209 7.75 2.66 6.42
N ARG A 210 6.67 1.90 6.57
CA ARG A 210 6.43 1.13 7.80
C ARG A 210 7.20 -0.16 7.74
N THR A 211 8.01 -0.43 8.75
CA THR A 211 8.77 -1.68 8.92
C THR A 211 8.04 -2.68 9.82
N SER A 212 7.06 -2.20 10.60
CA SER A 212 6.14 -3.04 11.35
C SER A 212 4.81 -2.30 11.61
N TRP A 213 3.96 -2.88 12.45
CA TRP A 213 2.70 -2.26 12.87
C TRP A 213 2.90 -1.03 13.78
N CYS A 214 4.08 -0.84 14.39
CA CYS A 214 4.41 0.34 15.22
C CYS A 214 5.74 0.99 14.87
N THR A 215 6.47 0.51 13.86
CA THR A 215 7.78 1.08 13.51
C THR A 215 7.84 1.43 12.03
N GLY A 216 8.67 2.42 11.71
CA GLY A 216 8.97 2.78 10.33
C GLY A 216 10.28 3.53 10.19
N ASN A 217 10.62 3.83 8.94
CA ASN A 217 11.80 4.58 8.58
C ASN A 217 11.60 5.41 7.29
N VAL A 218 12.45 6.41 7.10
CA VAL A 218 12.44 7.26 5.90
C VAL A 218 13.71 6.97 5.09
N ILE A 219 13.55 6.66 3.81
CA ILE A 219 14.65 6.63 2.84
C ILE A 219 14.59 7.87 1.97
N TRP A 220 15.75 8.47 1.75
CA TRP A 220 15.89 9.59 0.82
C TRP A 220 16.47 9.18 -0.52
N TYR A 221 15.97 9.84 -1.54
CA TYR A 221 16.55 9.94 -2.85
C TYR A 221 16.90 11.42 -3.08
N VAL A 222 18.19 11.73 -3.11
CA VAL A 222 18.68 13.11 -3.27
C VAL A 222 19.05 13.33 -4.74
N LYS A 223 18.71 14.48 -5.29
CA LYS A 223 19.03 14.83 -6.67
C LYS A 223 20.50 15.23 -6.78
N GLU A 224 21.28 14.40 -7.46
CA GLU A 224 22.70 14.61 -7.74
C GLU A 224 22.88 14.61 -9.27
N ASN A 225 23.46 15.68 -9.83
CA ASN A 225 23.66 15.82 -11.29
C ASN A 225 22.39 15.57 -12.12
N GLY A 226 21.25 16.07 -11.63
CA GLY A 226 19.95 15.93 -12.29
C GLY A 226 19.26 14.58 -12.12
N LYS A 227 19.84 13.64 -11.36
CA LYS A 227 19.27 12.29 -11.12
C LYS A 227 19.04 12.05 -9.63
N PHE A 228 17.94 11.39 -9.30
CA PHE A 228 17.65 10.99 -7.93
C PHE A 228 18.46 9.76 -7.52
N VAL A 229 19.33 9.91 -6.52
CA VAL A 229 20.22 8.88 -5.99
C VAL A 229 19.75 8.45 -4.60
N ARG A 230 19.46 7.15 -4.46
CA ARG A 230 19.01 6.55 -3.20
C ARG A 230 20.13 6.57 -2.15
N ARG A 231 19.85 7.08 -0.95
CA ARG A 231 20.70 6.91 0.23
C ARG A 231 20.66 5.47 0.72
N GLN A 232 21.81 4.94 1.16
CA GLN A 232 21.93 3.53 1.52
C GLN A 232 21.23 3.21 2.84
N GLN A 233 21.34 4.10 3.80
CA GLN A 233 20.73 3.97 5.11
C GLN A 233 19.49 4.86 5.23
N PRO A 234 18.49 4.47 6.05
CA PRO A 234 17.41 5.36 6.41
C PRO A 234 17.94 6.58 7.15
N VAL A 235 17.39 7.75 6.84
CA VAL A 235 17.78 9.02 7.48
C VAL A 235 17.07 9.24 8.81
N SER A 236 15.92 8.61 9.00
CA SER A 236 15.19 8.62 10.26
C SER A 236 14.43 7.32 10.46
N VAL A 237 14.17 7.02 11.73
CA VAL A 237 13.37 5.88 12.19
C VAL A 237 12.37 6.38 13.22
N TRP A 238 11.19 5.77 13.26
CA TRP A 238 10.17 6.11 14.26
C TRP A 238 9.54 4.87 14.88
N ILE A 239 9.00 5.07 16.09
CA ILE A 239 8.19 4.11 16.84
C ILE A 239 6.93 4.86 17.29
N GLU A 240 5.76 4.26 17.03
CA GLU A 240 4.44 4.74 17.47
C GLU A 240 4.03 4.20 18.84
#